data_AF-A0A367LVE5-F1
#
_entry.id   AF-A0A367LVE5-F1
#
_cell.length_a   1.000
_cell.length_b   1.000
_cell.length_c   1.000
_cell.angle_alpha   90.00
_cell.angle_beta   90.00
_cell.angle_gamma   90.00
#
_symmetry.space_group_name_H-M   'P 1'
#
loop_
_entity.id
_entity.type
_entity.pdbx_description
1 polymer ?
#
loop_
_entity_poly.entity_id
_entity_poly.type
_entity_poly.pdbx_seq_one_letter_code
_entity_poly.pdbx_strand_id
1 'polypeptide(L)'
;QRMLDPQHPAHDLSPSGYPYADAMQLRDIIERIEKIDEHQVRFVLKHPEAPFLADLAMPFGSILSAEYAGQLIARGKGDELNSKPIGTGPFVFTRYRKDAQVRYAANPA
;
A
#
# COMPACT_ATOMS: atom_id res chain seq x y z
N GLN A 1 -1.42 3.53 6.12
CA GLN A 1 -1.29 4.97 6.43
C GLN A 1 -1.11 5.84 5.19
N ARG A 2 -0.21 5.52 4.24
CA ARG A 2 0.02 6.35 3.04
C ARG A 2 -1.22 6.79 2.26
N MET A 3 -2.29 6.01 2.24
CA MET A 3 -3.53 6.34 1.52
C MET A 3 -4.43 7.33 2.30
N LEU A 4 -4.29 7.36 3.63
CA LEU A 4 -5.20 8.06 4.55
C LEU A 4 -4.62 9.39 5.04
N ASP A 5 -3.30 9.48 5.15
CA ASP A 5 -2.59 10.63 5.71
C ASP A 5 -1.90 11.44 4.60
N PRO A 6 -2.34 12.70 4.32
CA PRO A 6 -1.71 13.58 3.34
C PRO A 6 -0.29 13.98 3.71
N GLN A 7 0.07 13.93 4.99
CA GLN A 7 1.42 14.29 5.47
C GLN A 7 2.40 13.11 5.37
N HIS A 8 1.91 11.90 5.03
CA HIS A 8 2.75 10.73 4.93
C HIS A 8 3.74 10.90 3.76
N PRO A 9 5.06 10.67 3.94
CA PRO A 9 6.08 10.89 2.89
C PRO A 9 5.84 10.14 1.57
N ALA A 10 5.13 9.02 1.65
CA ALA A 10 4.73 8.20 0.49
C ALA A 10 3.32 8.49 -0.06
N HIS A 11 2.61 9.52 0.43
CA HIS A 11 1.24 9.84 0.01
C HIS A 11 1.22 10.27 -1.46
N ASP A 12 1.99 11.30 -1.80
CA ASP A 12 2.05 11.90 -3.14
C ASP A 12 2.84 11.06 -4.16
N LEU A 13 3.41 9.93 -3.73
CA LEU A 13 4.10 9.02 -4.64
C LEU A 13 3.13 8.29 -5.57
N SER A 14 1.83 8.25 -5.29
CA SER A 14 0.82 7.65 -6.17
C SER A 14 0.32 8.67 -7.20
N PRO A 15 0.70 8.59 -8.49
CA PRO A 15 0.33 9.61 -9.48
C PRO A 15 -1.18 9.71 -9.74
N SER A 16 -1.91 8.61 -9.49
CA SER A 16 -3.36 8.52 -9.69
C SER A 16 -4.15 8.61 -8.38
N GLY A 17 -3.50 8.97 -7.26
CA GLY A 17 -4.14 9.02 -5.95
C GLY A 17 -4.58 7.65 -5.43
N TYR A 18 -5.70 7.59 -4.70
CA TYR A 18 -6.19 6.39 -4.02
C TYR A 18 -7.70 6.18 -4.26
N PRO A 19 -8.15 5.99 -5.51
CA PRO A 19 -9.56 6.05 -5.89
C PRO A 19 -10.47 5.09 -5.10
N TYR A 20 -10.00 3.87 -4.79
CA TYR A 20 -10.77 2.93 -3.98
C TYR A 20 -10.83 3.37 -2.51
N ALA A 21 -9.72 3.82 -1.92
CA ALA A 21 -9.73 4.29 -0.53
C ALA A 21 -10.63 5.53 -0.37
N ASP A 22 -10.68 6.39 -1.39
CA ASP A 22 -11.53 7.57 -1.44
C ASP A 22 -13.01 7.18 -1.66
N ALA A 23 -13.30 6.31 -2.62
CA ALA A 23 -14.66 5.85 -2.91
C ALA A 23 -15.30 5.10 -1.72
N MET A 24 -14.49 4.35 -0.98
CA MET A 24 -14.91 3.65 0.24
C MET A 24 -14.76 4.52 1.49
N GLN A 25 -14.40 5.80 1.34
CA GLN A 25 -14.34 6.78 2.43
C GLN A 25 -13.48 6.34 3.62
N LEU A 26 -12.39 5.60 3.37
CA LEU A 26 -11.57 5.03 4.44
C LEU A 26 -10.97 6.09 5.37
N ARG A 27 -10.76 7.31 4.88
CA ARG A 27 -10.33 8.47 5.68
C ARG A 27 -11.40 8.93 6.68
N ASP A 28 -12.67 8.76 6.35
CA ASP A 28 -13.81 9.12 7.20
C ASP A 28 -14.20 7.97 8.13
N ILE A 29 -13.81 6.73 7.80
CA ILE A 29 -14.02 5.55 8.64
C ILE A 29 -12.88 5.35 9.64
N ILE A 30 -11.62 5.38 9.21
CA ILE A 30 -10.45 5.12 10.06
C ILE A 30 -10.05 6.39 10.79
N GLU A 31 -10.12 6.38 12.12
CA GLU A 31 -9.64 7.46 12.97
C GLU A 31 -8.11 7.45 13.05
N ARG A 32 -7.54 6.29 13.38
CA ARG A 32 -6.09 6.09 13.46
C ARG A 32 -5.71 4.61 13.37
N ILE A 33 -4.43 4.37 13.07
CA ILE A 33 -3.82 3.04 13.05
C ILE A 33 -2.68 3.04 14.05
N GLU A 34 -2.74 2.17 15.05
CA GLU A 34 -1.77 2.06 16.13
C GLU A 34 -0.89 0.83 15.91
N LYS A 35 0.43 1.00 16.01
CA LYS A 35 1.37 -0.11 16.21
C LYS A 35 1.32 -0.48 17.69
N ILE A 36 0.80 -1.66 18.01
CA ILE A 36 0.77 -2.16 19.40
C ILE A 36 2.11 -2.83 19.73
N ASP A 37 2.61 -3.66 18.80
CA ASP A 37 3.94 -4.26 18.86
C ASP A 37 4.47 -4.57 17.43
N GLU A 38 5.48 -5.44 17.31
CA GLU A 38 6.10 -5.80 16.03
C GLU A 38 5.17 -6.56 15.07
N HIS A 39 4.17 -7.28 15.59
CA HIS A 39 3.26 -8.14 14.84
C HIS A 39 1.77 -7.83 15.08
N GLN A 40 1.46 -6.83 15.91
CA GLN A 40 0.11 -6.41 16.22
C GLN A 40 -0.14 -4.95 15.83
N VAL A 41 -1.18 -4.75 15.02
CA VAL A 41 -1.72 -3.43 14.64
C VAL A 41 -3.19 -3.33 15.03
N ARG A 42 -3.59 -2.15 15.50
CA ARG A 42 -4.98 -1.83 15.83
C ARG A 42 -5.50 -0.75 14.91
N PHE A 43 -6.63 -1.02 14.26
CA PHE A 43 -7.43 -0.01 13.57
C PHE A 43 -8.46 0.54 14.55
N VAL A 44 -8.50 1.86 14.72
CA VAL A 44 -9.54 2.55 15.49
C VAL A 44 -10.45 3.25 14.49
N LEU A 45 -11.74 2.92 14.52
CA LEU A 45 -12.74 3.44 13.59
C LEU A 45 -13.58 4.53 14.27
N LYS A 46 -13.99 5.54 13.49
CA LYS A 46 -14.84 6.65 13.98
C LYS A 46 -16.27 6.19 14.30
N HIS A 47 -16.74 5.12 13.66
CA HIS A 47 -18.03 4.50 13.88
C HIS A 47 -17.96 3.01 13.47
N PRO A 48 -18.92 2.17 13.90
CA PRO A 48 -19.00 0.79 13.43
C PRO A 48 -19.23 0.74 11.92
N GLU A 49 -18.34 0.06 11.20
CA GLU A 49 -18.43 -0.12 9.75
C GLU A 49 -18.47 -1.61 9.43
N ALA A 50 -19.66 -2.12 9.09
CA ALA A 50 -19.89 -3.54 8.87
C ALA A 50 -19.01 -4.17 7.76
N PRO A 51 -18.79 -3.54 6.59
CA PRO A 51 -17.98 -4.11 5.52
C PRO A 51 -16.46 -3.95 5.73
N PHE A 52 -16.00 -3.27 6.80
CA PHE A 52 -14.59 -2.90 6.97
C PHE A 52 -13.58 -4.04 6.76
N LEU A 53 -13.88 -5.24 7.26
CA LEU A 53 -13.02 -6.41 7.08
C LEU A 53 -12.98 -6.90 5.63
N ALA A 54 -14.09 -6.82 4.91
CA ALA A 54 -14.15 -7.16 3.49
C ALA A 54 -13.37 -6.14 2.65
N ASP A 55 -13.49 -4.86 2.99
CA ASP A 55 -12.77 -3.77 2.32
C ASP A 55 -11.26 -3.92 2.49
N LEU A 56 -10.80 -4.31 3.68
CA LEU A 56 -9.37 -4.57 3.94
C LEU A 56 -8.82 -5.75 3.12
N ALA A 57 -9.66 -6.71 2.75
CA ALA A 57 -9.28 -7.86 1.94
C ALA A 57 -9.22 -7.56 0.43
N MET A 58 -9.65 -6.38 0.00
CA MET A 58 -9.59 -5.99 -1.42
C MET A 58 -8.15 -5.68 -1.86
N PRO A 59 -7.85 -5.71 -3.18
CA PRO A 59 -6.49 -5.53 -3.68
C PRO A 59 -5.78 -4.24 -3.25
N PHE A 60 -6.51 -3.13 -3.08
CA PHE A 60 -5.94 -1.87 -2.64
C PHE A 60 -5.46 -1.91 -1.17
N GLY A 61 -5.95 -2.87 -0.38
CA GLY A 61 -5.54 -3.16 0.99
C GLY A 61 -4.20 -3.90 1.10
N SER A 62 -3.53 -4.16 -0.02
CA SER A 62 -2.21 -4.83 -0.05
C SER A 62 -1.16 -4.11 0.81
N ILE A 63 -0.38 -4.89 1.56
CA ILE A 63 0.68 -4.37 2.41
C ILE A 63 1.95 -4.10 1.59
N LEU A 64 2.54 -2.92 1.77
CA LEU A 64 3.78 -2.49 1.10
C LEU A 64 4.97 -2.53 2.07
N SER A 65 6.18 -2.68 1.51
CA SER A 65 7.42 -2.60 2.30
C SER A 65 7.74 -1.15 2.68
N ALA A 66 7.64 -0.84 3.98
CA ALA A 66 8.05 0.44 4.54
C ALA A 66 9.56 0.68 4.41
N GLU A 67 10.37 -0.37 4.53
CA GLU A 67 11.82 -0.32 4.33
C GLU A 67 12.15 0.12 2.90
N TYR A 68 11.54 -0.53 1.90
CA TYR A 68 11.78 -0.20 0.50
C TYR A 68 11.35 1.23 0.17
N ALA A 69 10.16 1.65 0.63
CA ALA A 69 9.70 3.02 0.46
C ALA A 69 10.67 4.04 1.09
N GLY A 70 11.17 3.77 2.31
CA GLY A 70 12.16 4.61 2.97
C GLY A 70 13.48 4.72 2.19
N GLN A 71 13.99 3.60 1.68
CA GLN A 71 15.21 3.59 0.84
C GLN A 71 15.03 4.40 -0.46
N LEU A 72 13.86 4.31 -1.10
CA LEU A 72 13.56 5.06 -2.31
C LEU A 72 13.45 6.56 -2.05
N ILE A 73 12.72 6.96 -1.01
CA ILE A 73 12.54 8.36 -0.63
C ILE A 73 13.90 9.00 -0.29
N ALA A 74 14.73 8.32 0.50
CA ALA A 74 16.06 8.80 0.85
C ALA A 74 16.99 8.98 -0.37
N ARG A 75 16.74 8.26 -1.47
CA ARG A 75 17.49 8.35 -2.73
C ARG A 75 16.85 9.27 -3.76
N GLY A 76 15.73 9.92 -3.45
CA GLY A 76 14.97 10.75 -4.40
C GLY A 76 14.31 9.95 -5.53
N LYS A 77 13.99 8.68 -5.30
CA LYS A 77 13.45 7.72 -6.30
C LYS A 77 12.07 7.18 -5.90
N GLY A 78 11.25 8.00 -5.24
CA GLY A 78 9.94 7.56 -4.73
C GLY A 78 8.97 7.06 -5.81
N ASP A 79 9.13 7.52 -7.05
CA ASP A 79 8.39 7.08 -8.24
C ASP A 79 8.63 5.58 -8.56
N GLU A 80 9.78 5.03 -8.18
CA GLU A 80 10.08 3.61 -8.36
C GLU A 80 9.18 2.71 -7.50
N LEU A 81 8.56 3.23 -6.43
CA LEU A 81 7.71 2.42 -5.53
C LEU A 81 6.53 1.76 -6.28
N ASN A 82 5.95 2.46 -7.25
CA ASN A 82 4.81 1.94 -8.02
C ASN A 82 5.23 1.25 -9.33
N SER A 83 6.44 1.52 -9.84
CA SER A 83 6.93 0.94 -11.11
C SER A 83 7.86 -0.27 -10.93
N LYS A 84 8.44 -0.44 -9.74
CA LYS A 84 9.30 -1.56 -9.33
C LYS A 84 8.80 -2.15 -8.01
N PRO A 85 7.65 -2.85 -8.02
CA PRO A 85 6.99 -3.27 -6.80
C PRO A 85 7.82 -4.32 -6.03
N ILE A 86 7.89 -4.16 -4.71
CA ILE A 86 8.34 -5.17 -3.75
C ILE A 86 7.17 -5.50 -2.82
N GLY A 87 6.83 -6.78 -2.71
CA GLY A 87 5.75 -7.28 -1.87
C GLY A 87 6.02 -8.69 -1.37
N THR A 88 5.03 -9.29 -0.72
CA THR A 88 5.11 -10.61 -0.07
C THR A 88 4.31 -11.69 -0.81
N GLY A 89 3.90 -11.41 -2.06
CA GLY A 89 3.09 -12.33 -2.86
C GLY A 89 3.84 -13.59 -3.32
N PRO A 90 3.14 -14.53 -3.97
CA PRO A 90 3.72 -15.78 -4.47
C PRO A 90 4.62 -15.60 -5.70
N PHE A 91 4.67 -14.40 -6.28
CA PHE A 91 5.47 -14.07 -7.45
C PHE A 91 6.26 -12.78 -7.26
N VAL A 92 7.46 -12.73 -7.83
CA VAL A 92 8.35 -11.56 -7.82
C VAL A 92 8.36 -10.91 -9.19
N PHE A 93 8.15 -9.61 -9.25
CA PHE A 93 8.24 -8.83 -10.48
C PHE A 93 9.68 -8.85 -11.03
N THR A 94 9.85 -9.20 -12.31
CA THR A 94 11.18 -9.26 -12.93
C THR A 94 11.37 -8.18 -13.99
N ARG A 95 10.39 -8.00 -14.88
CA ARG A 95 10.51 -7.06 -15.99
C ARG A 95 9.15 -6.65 -16.54
N TYR A 96 9.07 -5.38 -16.89
CA TYR A 96 8.02 -4.83 -17.73
C TYR A 96 8.58 -4.35 -19.07
N ARG A 97 7.93 -4.71 -20.17
CA ARG A 97 8.03 -4.04 -21.47
C ARG A 97 6.65 -3.51 -21.80
N LYS A 98 6.51 -2.18 -21.84
CA LYS A 98 5.27 -1.49 -22.20
C LYS A 98 4.72 -2.07 -23.51
N ASP A 99 3.41 -2.33 -23.51
CA ASP A 99 2.65 -2.83 -24.67
C ASP A 99 3.13 -4.19 -25.22
N ALA A 100 3.93 -4.95 -24.46
CA ALA A 100 4.47 -6.24 -24.90
C ALA A 100 4.38 -7.35 -23.86
N GLN A 101 5.00 -7.18 -22.68
CA GLN A 101 5.02 -8.25 -21.67
C GLN A 101 5.28 -7.74 -20.26
N VAL A 102 4.66 -8.40 -19.28
CA VAL A 102 5.03 -8.34 -17.87
C VAL A 102 5.51 -9.74 -17.47
N ARG A 103 6.68 -9.84 -16.84
CA ARG A 103 7.27 -11.11 -16.43
C ARG A 103 7.44 -11.17 -14.93
N TYR A 104 7.12 -12.33 -14.37
CA TYR A 104 7.28 -12.65 -12.97
C TYR A 104 8.05 -13.97 -12.82
N ALA A 105 8.74 -14.13 -11.70
CA ALA A 105 9.30 -15.40 -11.25
C ALA A 105 8.54 -15.88 -10.01
N ALA A 106 8.53 -17.18 -9.73
CA ALA A 106 8.01 -17.69 -8.46
C ALA A 106 8.82 -17.10 -7.29
N ASN A 107 8.13 -16.76 -6.20
CA ASN A 107 8.78 -16.38 -4.96
C ASN A 107 9.35 -17.67 -4.31
N PRO A 108 10.68 -17.78 -4.10
CA PRO A 108 11.28 -19.01 -3.58
C PRO A 108 11.17 -19.19 -2.05
N ALA A 109 10.61 -18.19 -1.35
CA ALA A 109 10.45 -18.20 0.11
C ALA A 109 9.40 -19.20 0.60
#